data_AF-A0A8J9Y2J0-F1
#
_entry.id   AF-A0A8J9Y2J0-F1
#
_cell.length_a   1.000
_cell.length_b   1.000
_cell.length_c   1.000
_cell.angle_alpha   90.00
_cell.angle_beta   90.00
_cell.angle_gamma   90.00
#
_symmetry.space_group_name_H-M   'P 1'
#
loop_
_entity.id
_entity.type
_entity.pdbx_description
1 polymer ?
#
loop_
_entity_poly.entity_id
_entity_poly.type
_entity_poly.pdbx_seq_one_letter_code
_entity_poly.pdbx_strand_id
1 'polypeptide(L)'
;MVLLSTTKPVEEDCEAYMFSGQERFQRMLVVIAVICVPILLFGSPVYLHRSYKKKKEEALKKVSQFRRYQRKDSENRRAEEKMLAEVAKYNTTFGELMIHQAVHTIEFVLSTISHTASYLRLWALSLAHEQLSEMLWVMVFAKLGLRETSMMGGPKIFLIFAVWAVFSLSILVVMEGLSAFLHTLRLHWVEFMSKFYIGAGYPFKPFSFQTIFSGQGKDDKSEAMCKKKATTY
;
A
#
# COMPACT_ATOMS: atom_id res chain seq x y z
N MET A 1 -19.53 -17.05 -4.53
CA MET A 1 -20.88 -16.61 -4.92
C MET A 1 -21.88 -17.43 -4.10
N VAL A 2 -22.14 -17.00 -2.86
CA VAL A 2 -22.95 -17.72 -1.83
C VAL A 2 -24.11 -16.82 -1.35
N LEU A 3 -24.41 -15.76 -2.08
CA LEU A 3 -25.28 -14.66 -1.64
C LEU A 3 -26.76 -14.85 -2.03
N LEU A 4 -27.07 -15.86 -2.84
CA LEU A 4 -28.42 -16.16 -3.34
C LEU A 4 -28.89 -17.60 -3.07
N SER A 5 -28.06 -18.42 -2.43
CA SER A 5 -28.51 -19.74 -1.96
C SER A 5 -29.16 -19.58 -0.59
N THR A 6 -30.37 -20.11 -0.45
CA THR A 6 -30.97 -20.34 0.85
C THR A 6 -30.06 -21.32 1.61
N THR A 7 -29.50 -20.85 2.72
CA THR A 7 -28.72 -21.70 3.62
C THR A 7 -29.66 -22.77 4.17
N LYS A 8 -29.43 -24.03 3.78
CA LYS A 8 -30.12 -25.16 4.40
C LYS A 8 -29.72 -25.18 5.88
N PRO A 9 -30.68 -25.22 6.82
CA PRO A 9 -30.35 -25.29 8.24
C PRO A 9 -29.63 -26.62 8.53
N VAL A 10 -28.68 -26.59 9.48
CA VAL A 10 -27.91 -27.77 9.90
C VAL A 10 -28.76 -28.71 10.77
N GLU A 11 -29.85 -28.20 11.36
CA GLU A 11 -30.85 -28.92 12.17
C GLU A 11 -32.26 -28.37 11.87
N GLU A 12 -33.29 -29.23 11.94
CA GLU A 12 -34.68 -28.89 11.56
C GLU A 12 -35.29 -27.72 12.36
N ASP A 13 -34.75 -27.37 13.53
CA ASP A 13 -35.22 -26.29 14.42
C ASP A 13 -34.27 -25.08 14.54
N CYS A 14 -33.19 -25.01 13.75
CA CYS A 14 -32.19 -23.94 13.89
C CYS A 14 -32.22 -22.99 12.68
N GLU A 15 -32.72 -21.76 12.86
CA GLU A 15 -32.61 -20.73 11.84
C GLU A 15 -31.12 -20.42 11.59
N ALA A 16 -30.65 -20.60 10.36
CA ALA A 16 -29.26 -20.31 9.95
C ALA A 16 -28.90 -18.81 9.97
N TYR A 17 -29.81 -17.95 10.44
CA TYR A 17 -29.64 -16.51 10.48
C TYR A 17 -29.08 -16.05 11.84
N MET A 18 -28.08 -15.17 11.79
CA MET A 18 -27.39 -14.68 12.99
C MET A 18 -28.23 -13.66 13.77
N PHE A 19 -29.14 -12.94 13.09
CA PHE A 19 -30.04 -11.96 13.71
C PHE A 19 -31.33 -11.77 12.90
N SER A 20 -32.39 -11.27 13.55
CA SER A 20 -33.70 -11.00 12.93
C SER A 20 -33.61 -9.91 11.84
N GLY A 21 -34.05 -10.22 10.62
CA GLY A 21 -34.06 -9.25 9.49
C GLY A 21 -32.77 -9.18 8.68
N GLN A 22 -31.82 -10.11 8.88
CA GLN A 22 -30.52 -10.16 8.20
C GLN A 22 -30.60 -10.11 6.67
N GLU A 23 -31.54 -10.83 6.04
CA GLU A 23 -31.63 -10.88 4.58
C GLU A 23 -31.89 -9.50 3.96
N ARG A 24 -32.80 -8.71 4.57
CA ARG A 24 -33.12 -7.35 4.10
C ARG A 24 -31.90 -6.44 4.19
N PHE A 25 -31.16 -6.50 5.30
CA PHE A 25 -29.97 -5.69 5.53
C PHE A 25 -28.82 -6.06 4.58
N GLN A 26 -28.56 -7.36 4.41
CA GLN A 26 -27.54 -7.87 3.49
C GLN A 26 -27.84 -7.46 2.04
N ARG A 27 -29.09 -7.58 1.59
CA ARG A 27 -29.47 -7.18 0.22
C ARG A 27 -29.33 -5.66 0.02
N MET A 28 -29.72 -4.85 1.01
CA MET A 28 -29.51 -3.39 1.01
C MET A 28 -28.02 -3.03 0.83
N LEU A 29 -27.13 -3.62 1.63
CA LEU A 29 -25.69 -3.35 1.56
C LEU A 29 -25.08 -3.70 0.20
N VAL A 30 -25.49 -4.83 -0.39
CA VAL A 30 -25.00 -5.24 -1.73
C VAL A 30 -25.47 -4.26 -2.80
N VAL A 31 -26.72 -3.81 -2.76
CA VAL A 31 -27.24 -2.82 -3.71
C VAL A 31 -26.47 -1.51 -3.60
N ILE A 32 -26.21 -1.03 -2.38
CA ILE A 32 -25.40 0.17 -2.15
C ILE A 32 -23.99 -0.01 -2.72
N ALA A 33 -23.33 -1.15 -2.44
CA ALA A 33 -21.99 -1.45 -2.95
C ALA A 33 -21.93 -1.45 -4.48
N VAL A 34 -22.93 -2.03 -5.15
CA VAL A 34 -23.01 -2.05 -6.63
C VAL A 34 -23.25 -0.65 -7.20
N ILE A 35 -24.05 0.19 -6.53
CA ILE A 35 -24.29 1.58 -6.94
C ILE A 35 -23.04 2.46 -6.75
N CYS A 36 -22.19 2.19 -5.76
CA CYS A 36 -20.95 2.93 -5.54
C CYS A 36 -19.95 2.83 -6.71
N VAL A 37 -19.91 1.69 -7.42
CA VAL A 37 -18.99 1.46 -8.56
C VAL A 37 -19.20 2.46 -9.70
N PRO A 38 -20.41 2.60 -10.29
CA PRO A 38 -20.65 3.59 -11.33
C PRO A 38 -20.51 5.03 -10.83
N ILE A 39 -20.84 5.32 -9.56
CA ILE A 39 -20.63 6.66 -8.98
C ILE A 39 -19.13 7.02 -8.97
N LEU A 40 -18.27 6.10 -8.57
CA LEU A 40 -16.82 6.33 -8.55
C LEU A 40 -16.24 6.46 -9.98
N LEU A 41 -16.76 5.65 -10.92
CA LEU A 41 -16.32 5.66 -12.31
C LEU A 41 -16.71 6.95 -13.05
N PHE A 42 -17.93 7.46 -12.86
CA PHE A 42 -18.41 8.65 -13.58
C PHE A 42 -18.27 9.97 -12.80
N GLY A 43 -18.29 9.93 -11.47
CA GLY A 43 -18.28 11.14 -10.64
C GLY A 43 -17.03 11.99 -10.82
N SER A 44 -15.85 11.36 -10.70
CA SER A 44 -14.55 12.02 -10.86
C SER A 44 -14.33 12.62 -12.27
N PRO A 45 -14.52 11.88 -13.39
CA PRO A 45 -14.22 12.41 -14.71
C PRO A 45 -15.22 13.49 -15.14
N VAL A 46 -16.49 13.40 -14.75
CA VAL A 46 -17.48 14.45 -15.00
C VAL A 46 -17.12 15.72 -14.23
N TYR A 47 -16.70 15.59 -12.97
CA TYR A 47 -16.26 16.72 -12.16
C TYR A 47 -14.98 17.36 -12.72
N LEU A 48 -13.97 16.56 -13.04
CA LEU A 48 -12.70 17.06 -13.56
C LEU A 48 -12.86 17.69 -14.94
N HIS A 49 -13.71 17.12 -15.82
CA HIS A 49 -13.99 17.70 -17.13
C HIS A 49 -14.61 19.11 -17.00
N ARG A 50 -15.56 19.29 -16.07
CA ARG A 50 -16.13 20.61 -15.76
C ARG A 50 -15.08 21.57 -15.19
N SER A 51 -14.20 21.10 -14.32
CA SER A 51 -13.13 21.90 -13.71
C SER A 51 -12.06 22.31 -14.73
N TYR A 52 -11.66 21.40 -15.62
CA TYR A 52 -10.69 21.64 -16.68
C TYR A 52 -11.20 22.64 -17.71
N LYS A 53 -12.50 22.62 -18.05
CA LYS A 53 -13.09 23.64 -18.92
C LYS A 53 -12.93 25.05 -18.31
N LYS A 54 -13.25 25.22 -17.02
CA LYS A 54 -13.10 26.51 -16.33
C LYS A 54 -11.64 26.97 -16.25
N LYS A 55 -10.73 26.08 -15.83
CA LYS A 55 -9.30 26.40 -15.72
C LYS A 55 -8.65 26.69 -17.09
N LYS A 56 -9.08 25.99 -18.13
CA LYS A 56 -8.64 26.23 -19.51
C LYS A 56 -9.05 27.62 -19.99
N GLU A 57 -10.29 28.03 -19.74
CA GLU A 57 -10.77 29.37 -20.09
C GLU A 57 -9.99 30.47 -19.34
N GLU A 58 -9.69 30.27 -18.06
CA GLU A 58 -8.87 31.20 -17.26
C GLU A 58 -7.42 31.28 -17.76
N ALA A 59 -6.79 30.13 -18.04
CA ALA A 59 -5.42 30.08 -18.55
C ALA A 59 -5.32 30.72 -19.95
N LEU A 60 -6.32 30.50 -20.82
CA LEU A 60 -6.38 31.11 -22.15
C LEU A 60 -6.54 32.63 -22.07
N LYS A 61 -7.35 33.14 -21.12
CA LYS A 61 -7.45 34.59 -20.85
C LYS A 61 -6.11 35.19 -20.44
N LYS A 62 -5.36 34.54 -19.54
CA LYS A 62 -4.02 34.98 -19.12
C LYS A 62 -3.05 35.05 -20.30
N VAL A 63 -3.02 34.02 -21.16
CA VAL A 63 -2.20 34.02 -22.39
C VAL A 63 -2.60 35.17 -23.32
N SER A 64 -3.91 35.41 -23.50
CA SER A 64 -4.40 36.48 -24.36
C SER A 64 -4.04 37.89 -23.83
N GLN A 65 -4.09 38.10 -22.52
CA GLN A 65 -3.67 39.34 -21.87
C GLN A 65 -2.16 39.54 -21.97
N PHE A 66 -1.38 38.50 -21.74
CA PHE A 66 0.08 38.50 -21.89
C PHE A 66 0.49 38.95 -23.30
N ARG A 67 -0.17 38.40 -24.33
CA ARG A 67 0.06 38.77 -25.73
C ARG A 67 -0.30 40.21 -26.09
N ARG A 68 -1.26 40.84 -25.39
CA ARG A 68 -1.66 42.24 -25.65
C ARG A 68 -0.68 43.27 -25.07
N TYR A 69 -0.08 43.00 -23.92
CA TYR A 69 0.74 43.98 -23.19
C TYR A 69 2.24 43.83 -23.40
N GLN A 70 2.74 42.64 -23.74
CA GLN A 70 4.18 42.41 -23.87
C GLN A 70 4.70 42.48 -25.30
N ARG A 71 5.87 43.11 -25.47
CA ARG A 71 6.66 43.11 -26.70
C ARG A 71 7.31 41.74 -26.90
N LYS A 72 7.37 41.26 -28.16
CA LYS A 72 8.02 39.99 -28.54
C LYS A 72 9.54 40.07 -28.39
N ASP A 73 10.04 39.84 -27.18
CA ASP A 73 11.44 39.53 -26.90
C ASP A 73 11.63 38.00 -26.69
N SER A 74 12.88 37.53 -26.75
CA SER A 74 13.31 36.16 -26.51
C SER A 74 12.86 35.60 -25.15
N GLU A 75 12.99 36.36 -24.06
CA GLU A 75 12.54 35.94 -22.72
C GLU A 75 11.02 35.78 -22.63
N ASN A 76 10.27 36.75 -23.16
CA ASN A 76 8.80 36.73 -23.17
C ASN A 76 8.25 35.57 -24.02
N ARG A 77 8.97 35.18 -25.07
CA ARG A 77 8.63 34.02 -25.90
C ARG A 77 8.67 32.71 -25.10
N ARG A 78 9.68 32.54 -24.24
CA ARG A 78 9.81 31.37 -23.35
C ARG A 78 8.75 31.35 -22.26
N ALA A 79 8.32 32.52 -21.77
CA ALA A 79 7.21 32.64 -20.83
C ALA A 79 5.86 32.29 -21.48
N GLU A 80 5.59 32.79 -22.69
CA GLU A 80 4.39 32.43 -23.47
C GLU A 80 4.32 30.92 -23.72
N GLU A 81 5.44 30.30 -24.08
CA GLU A 81 5.55 28.85 -24.33
C GLU A 81 5.20 28.03 -23.07
N LYS A 82 5.67 28.44 -21.89
CA LYS A 82 5.28 27.80 -20.62
C LYS A 82 3.78 27.93 -20.33
N MET A 83 3.20 29.10 -20.59
CA MET A 83 1.77 29.32 -20.37
C MET A 83 0.91 28.52 -21.36
N LEU A 84 1.36 28.41 -22.62
CA LEU A 84 0.72 27.56 -23.63
C LEU A 84 0.83 26.08 -23.28
N ALA A 85 1.96 25.63 -22.75
CA ALA A 85 2.13 24.28 -22.23
C ALA A 85 1.18 24.00 -21.05
N GLU A 86 0.94 24.98 -20.17
CA GLU A 86 -0.04 24.87 -19.09
C GLU A 86 -1.48 24.76 -19.63
N VAL A 87 -1.84 25.52 -20.67
CA VAL A 87 -3.14 25.39 -21.34
C VAL A 87 -3.30 24.02 -22.01
N ALA A 88 -2.25 23.51 -22.65
CA ALA A 88 -2.24 22.20 -23.30
C ALA A 88 -2.50 21.06 -22.31
N LYS A 89 -2.06 21.19 -21.05
CA LYS A 89 -2.35 20.23 -19.97
C LYS A 89 -3.85 20.05 -19.70
N TYR A 90 -4.66 21.08 -19.92
CA TYR A 90 -6.12 21.03 -19.77
C TYR A 90 -6.85 20.61 -21.05
N ASN A 91 -6.13 20.31 -22.13
CA ASN A 91 -6.69 19.83 -23.39
C ASN A 91 -6.80 18.30 -23.44
N THR A 92 -6.71 17.62 -22.30
CA THR A 92 -6.91 16.17 -22.20
C THR A 92 -8.29 15.81 -22.74
N THR A 93 -8.32 14.83 -23.64
CA THR A 93 -9.58 14.39 -24.25
C THR A 93 -10.42 13.73 -23.16
N PHE A 94 -11.73 13.95 -23.16
CA PHE A 94 -12.62 13.32 -22.18
C PHE A 94 -12.46 11.78 -22.14
N GLY A 95 -12.17 11.16 -23.29
CA GLY A 95 -11.84 9.74 -23.41
C GLY A 95 -10.58 9.32 -22.63
N GLU A 96 -9.51 10.11 -22.66
CA GLU A 96 -8.28 9.82 -21.89
C GLU A 96 -8.55 9.88 -20.38
N LEU A 97 -9.36 10.86 -19.96
CA LEU A 97 -9.78 11.01 -18.58
C LEU A 97 -10.66 9.84 -18.11
N MET A 98 -11.56 9.38 -18.97
CA MET A 98 -12.38 8.19 -18.71
C MET A 98 -11.54 6.93 -18.61
N ILE A 99 -10.57 6.71 -19.50
CA ILE A 99 -9.71 5.52 -19.48
C ILE A 99 -8.88 5.50 -18.18
N HIS A 100 -8.24 6.61 -17.83
CA HIS A 100 -7.46 6.71 -16.60
C HIS A 100 -8.31 6.46 -15.35
N GLN A 101 -9.52 7.03 -15.27
CA GLN A 101 -10.42 6.77 -14.15
C GLN A 101 -10.93 5.33 -14.13
N ALA A 102 -11.23 4.73 -15.29
CA ALA A 102 -11.70 3.35 -15.38
C ALA A 102 -10.65 2.39 -14.82
N VAL A 103 -9.37 2.57 -15.20
CA VAL A 103 -8.25 1.79 -14.65
C VAL A 103 -8.17 1.96 -13.14
N HIS A 104 -8.18 3.21 -12.64
CA HIS A 104 -8.14 3.48 -11.20
C HIS A 104 -9.32 2.83 -10.44
N THR A 105 -10.51 2.80 -11.03
CA THR A 105 -11.70 2.18 -10.44
C THR A 105 -11.54 0.66 -10.35
N ILE A 106 -11.08 0.02 -11.42
CA ILE A 106 -10.84 -1.43 -11.46
C ILE A 106 -9.72 -1.81 -10.48
N GLU A 107 -8.61 -1.08 -10.50
CA GLU A 107 -7.50 -1.28 -9.58
C GLU A 107 -7.95 -1.12 -8.12
N PHE A 108 -8.75 -0.09 -7.80
CA PHE A 108 -9.27 0.11 -6.45
C PHE A 108 -10.16 -1.04 -5.97
N VAL A 109 -11.09 -1.52 -6.80
CA VAL A 109 -11.99 -2.63 -6.41
C VAL A 109 -11.21 -3.93 -6.22
N LEU A 110 -10.31 -4.26 -7.17
CA LEU A 110 -9.47 -5.45 -7.08
C LEU A 110 -8.50 -5.37 -5.89
N SER A 111 -7.89 -4.20 -5.67
CA SER A 111 -7.00 -3.94 -4.54
C SER A 111 -7.72 -4.06 -3.20
N THR A 112 -8.97 -3.56 -3.08
CA THR A 112 -9.74 -3.67 -1.84
C THR A 112 -9.99 -5.12 -1.44
N ILE A 113 -10.38 -5.96 -2.40
CA ILE A 113 -10.61 -7.40 -2.16
C ILE A 113 -9.27 -8.10 -1.88
N SER A 114 -8.25 -7.82 -2.69
CA SER A 114 -6.92 -8.43 -2.59
C SER A 114 -6.23 -8.12 -1.26
N HIS A 115 -6.24 -6.85 -0.82
CA HIS A 115 -5.64 -6.45 0.45
C HIS A 115 -6.36 -7.12 1.60
N THR A 116 -7.71 -7.17 1.59
CA THR A 116 -8.49 -7.87 2.62
C THR A 116 -8.09 -9.35 2.72
N ALA A 117 -7.99 -10.05 1.59
CA ALA A 117 -7.55 -11.45 1.57
C ALA A 117 -6.09 -11.61 2.04
N SER A 118 -5.22 -10.66 1.72
CA SER A 118 -3.80 -10.70 2.08
C SER A 118 -3.58 -10.61 3.61
N TYR A 119 -4.50 -10.00 4.38
CA TYR A 119 -4.46 -10.02 5.85
C TYR A 119 -4.63 -11.41 6.47
N LEU A 120 -5.21 -12.40 5.77
CA LEU A 120 -5.26 -13.80 6.25
C LEU A 120 -3.87 -14.38 6.50
N ARG A 121 -2.82 -13.81 5.90
CA ARG A 121 -1.43 -14.18 6.15
C ARG A 121 -1.04 -14.05 7.62
N LEU A 122 -1.52 -13.02 8.31
CA LEU A 122 -1.22 -12.82 9.74
C LEU A 122 -1.83 -13.93 10.58
N TRP A 123 -3.06 -14.34 10.25
CA TRP A 123 -3.72 -15.45 10.91
C TRP A 123 -2.97 -16.78 10.68
N ALA A 124 -2.61 -17.07 9.42
CA ALA A 124 -1.87 -18.29 9.08
C ALA A 124 -0.50 -18.37 9.78
N LEU A 125 0.21 -17.24 9.86
CA LEU A 125 1.49 -17.16 10.57
C LEU A 125 1.32 -17.37 12.08
N SER A 126 0.26 -16.80 12.67
CA SER A 126 -0.06 -17.00 14.09
C SER A 126 -0.33 -18.48 14.39
N LEU A 127 -1.12 -19.15 13.53
CA LEU A 127 -1.42 -20.58 13.67
C LEU A 127 -0.16 -21.44 13.54
N ALA A 128 0.71 -21.13 12.57
CA ALA A 128 1.97 -21.85 12.39
C ALA A 128 2.91 -21.69 13.59
N HIS A 129 3.03 -20.46 14.11
CA HIS A 129 3.85 -20.18 15.29
C HIS A 129 3.33 -20.91 16.54
N GLU A 130 2.02 -20.92 16.76
CA GLU A 130 1.38 -21.66 17.85
C GLU A 130 1.67 -23.17 17.75
N GLN A 131 1.44 -23.76 16.57
CA GLN A 131 1.68 -25.18 16.33
C GLN A 131 3.15 -25.57 16.50
N LEU A 132 4.07 -24.74 16.00
CA LEU A 132 5.51 -25.01 16.10
C LEU A 132 6.00 -24.91 17.55
N SER A 133 5.47 -23.96 18.32
CA SER A 133 5.77 -23.82 19.76
C SER A 133 5.31 -25.04 20.56
N GLU A 134 4.08 -25.51 20.31
CA GLU A 134 3.55 -26.72 20.94
C GLU A 134 4.40 -27.95 20.61
N MET A 135 4.75 -28.15 19.34
CA MET A 135 5.55 -29.29 18.91
C MET A 135 6.95 -29.28 19.52
N LEU A 136 7.58 -28.11 19.66
CA LEU A 136 8.87 -27.95 20.31
C LEU A 136 8.78 -28.32 21.80
N TRP A 137 7.73 -27.87 22.49
CA TRP A 137 7.48 -28.24 23.89
C TRP A 137 7.28 -29.75 24.06
N VAL A 138 6.37 -30.35 23.29
CA VAL A 138 6.02 -31.77 23.44
C VAL A 138 7.19 -32.68 23.06
N MET A 139 7.90 -32.39 21.96
CA MET A 139 8.99 -33.26 21.49
C MET A 139 10.28 -33.10 22.28
N VAL A 140 10.68 -31.87 22.65
CA VAL A 140 11.98 -31.63 23.30
C VAL A 140 11.87 -31.68 24.83
N PHE A 141 10.88 -31.01 25.42
CA PHE A 141 10.80 -30.91 26.88
C PHE A 141 9.98 -32.05 27.48
N ALA A 142 8.76 -32.30 26.98
CA ALA A 142 7.87 -33.31 27.56
C ALA A 142 8.36 -34.75 27.34
N LYS A 143 8.74 -35.12 26.10
CA LYS A 143 9.18 -36.49 25.79
C LYS A 143 10.60 -36.81 26.25
N LEU A 144 11.52 -35.85 26.18
CA LEU A 144 12.94 -36.07 26.49
C LEU A 144 13.29 -35.75 27.95
N GLY A 145 12.63 -34.74 28.54
CA GLY A 145 12.93 -34.24 29.88
C GLY A 145 12.17 -34.95 31.01
N LEU A 146 10.87 -35.19 30.87
CA LEU A 146 10.01 -35.65 31.99
C LEU A 146 9.90 -37.17 32.14
N ARG A 147 10.51 -37.96 31.25
CA ARG A 147 10.21 -39.40 31.14
C ARG A 147 10.95 -40.30 32.15
N GLU A 148 11.94 -39.78 32.87
CA GLU A 148 12.78 -40.57 33.79
C GLU A 148 12.81 -39.94 35.20
N THR A 149 12.06 -40.50 36.16
CA THR A 149 12.05 -40.10 37.57
C THR A 149 13.09 -40.87 38.39
N SER A 150 14.36 -40.82 37.95
CA SER A 150 15.49 -41.37 38.71
C SER A 150 16.20 -40.26 39.50
N MET A 151 16.96 -40.62 40.54
CA MET A 151 17.71 -39.69 41.40
C MET A 151 18.76 -38.86 40.62
N MET A 152 19.10 -39.29 39.40
CA MET A 152 19.98 -38.59 38.44
C MET A 152 19.21 -37.76 37.39
N GLY A 153 17.89 -37.61 37.53
CA GLY A 153 17.02 -36.87 36.61
C GLY A 153 17.16 -35.34 36.72
N GLY A 154 17.51 -34.80 37.89
CA GLY A 154 17.64 -33.36 38.11
C GLY A 154 18.66 -32.67 37.18
N PRO A 155 19.93 -33.12 37.15
CA PRO A 155 20.94 -32.56 36.24
C PRO A 155 20.58 -32.75 34.75
N LYS A 156 19.93 -33.86 34.41
CA LYS A 156 19.49 -34.17 33.04
C LYS A 156 18.40 -33.21 32.56
N ILE A 157 17.40 -32.90 33.41
CA ILE A 157 16.34 -31.94 33.10
C ILE A 157 16.91 -30.53 32.92
N PHE A 158 17.89 -30.12 33.73
CA PHE A 158 18.55 -28.83 33.57
C PHE A 158 19.25 -28.68 32.21
N LEU A 159 19.97 -29.73 31.77
CA LEU A 159 20.63 -29.74 30.45
C LEU A 159 19.60 -29.71 29.31
N ILE A 160 18.55 -30.52 29.39
CA ILE A 160 17.47 -30.55 28.37
C ILE A 160 16.71 -29.23 28.32
N PHE A 161 16.49 -28.58 29.46
CA PHE A 161 15.90 -27.25 29.53
C PHE A 161 16.78 -26.21 28.84
N ALA A 162 18.10 -26.24 29.05
CA ALA A 162 19.03 -25.36 28.36
C ALA A 162 18.97 -25.55 26.83
N VAL A 163 18.91 -26.80 26.36
CA VAL A 163 18.74 -27.10 24.93
C VAL A 163 17.40 -26.58 24.40
N TRP A 164 16.29 -26.87 25.09
CA TRP A 164 14.96 -26.38 24.74
C TRP A 164 14.90 -24.84 24.67
N ALA A 165 15.54 -24.15 25.62
CA ALA A 165 15.59 -22.70 25.68
C ALA A 165 16.37 -22.09 24.50
N VAL A 166 17.51 -22.68 24.13
CA VAL A 166 18.31 -22.24 22.98
C VAL A 166 17.53 -22.43 21.67
N PHE A 167 16.86 -23.58 21.48
CA PHE A 167 16.03 -23.82 20.30
C PHE A 167 14.83 -22.87 20.23
N SER A 168 14.18 -22.61 21.35
CA SER A 168 13.07 -21.66 21.42
C SER A 168 13.52 -20.24 21.08
N LEU A 169 14.65 -19.79 21.62
CA LEU A 169 15.19 -18.47 21.30
C LEU A 169 15.62 -18.36 19.83
N SER A 170 16.33 -19.37 19.31
CA SER A 170 16.85 -19.32 17.94
C SER A 170 15.75 -19.45 16.89
N ILE A 171 14.84 -20.42 17.02
CA ILE A 171 13.85 -20.72 15.99
C ILE A 171 12.59 -19.86 16.17
N LEU A 172 11.94 -19.91 17.35
CA LEU A 172 10.67 -19.22 17.57
C LEU A 172 10.84 -17.70 17.64
N VAL A 173 11.87 -17.21 18.34
CA VAL A 173 12.03 -15.75 18.53
C VAL A 173 12.76 -15.11 17.37
N VAL A 174 13.94 -15.62 16.98
CA VAL A 174 14.75 -14.97 15.96
C VAL A 174 14.25 -15.28 14.54
N MET A 175 14.16 -16.56 14.16
CA MET A 175 13.85 -16.93 12.78
C MET A 175 12.38 -16.65 12.41
N GLU A 176 11.44 -17.16 13.20
CA GLU A 176 10.00 -16.95 13.01
C GLU A 176 9.62 -15.49 13.25
N GLY A 177 10.18 -14.83 14.28
CA GLY A 177 9.93 -13.41 14.56
C GLY A 177 10.41 -12.48 13.45
N LEU A 178 11.57 -12.75 12.83
CA LEU A 178 12.05 -12.00 11.67
C LEU A 178 11.15 -12.20 10.44
N SER A 179 10.70 -13.44 10.20
CA SER A 179 9.73 -13.75 9.14
C SER A 179 8.42 -12.98 9.33
N ALA A 180 7.89 -12.98 10.56
CA ALA A 180 6.71 -12.21 10.94
C ALA A 180 6.88 -10.71 10.71
N PHE A 181 8.02 -10.16 11.11
CA PHE A 181 8.34 -8.75 10.90
C PHE A 181 8.38 -8.38 9.40
N LEU A 182 9.00 -9.21 8.55
CA LEU A 182 9.03 -8.94 7.12
C LEU A 182 7.64 -9.01 6.48
N HIS A 183 6.79 -9.93 6.94
CA HIS A 183 5.40 -9.98 6.51
C HIS A 183 4.64 -8.72 6.92
N THR A 184 4.76 -8.25 8.17
CA THR A 184 4.10 -7.01 8.60
C THR A 184 4.62 -5.79 7.85
N LEU A 185 5.92 -5.71 7.55
CA LEU A 185 6.51 -4.64 6.74
C LEU A 185 5.92 -4.65 5.32
N ARG A 186 5.81 -5.83 4.71
CA ARG A 186 5.18 -5.99 3.38
C ARG A 186 3.74 -5.49 3.37
N LEU A 187 2.94 -5.87 4.37
CA LEU A 187 1.56 -5.37 4.51
C LEU A 187 1.54 -3.84 4.64
N HIS A 188 2.42 -3.25 5.45
CA HIS A 188 2.50 -1.80 5.58
C HIS A 188 2.87 -1.13 4.25
N TRP A 189 3.88 -1.63 3.56
CA TRP A 189 4.37 -1.05 2.32
C TRP A 189 3.35 -1.16 1.17
N VAL A 190 2.69 -2.30 1.02
CA VAL A 190 1.82 -2.55 -0.12
C VAL A 190 0.38 -2.21 0.18
N GLU A 191 -0.14 -2.59 1.33
CA GLU A 191 -1.58 -2.55 1.60
C GLU A 191 -2.02 -1.26 2.30
N PHE A 192 -1.15 -0.70 3.15
CA PHE A 192 -1.41 0.53 3.89
C PHE A 192 -0.93 1.77 3.11
N MET A 193 0.31 1.78 2.61
CA MET A 193 0.86 2.96 1.93
C MET A 193 0.24 3.21 0.55
N SER A 194 -0.19 2.18 -0.18
CA SER A 194 -0.84 2.37 -1.50
C SER A 194 -2.13 3.19 -1.47
N LYS A 195 -2.78 3.33 -0.30
CA LYS A 195 -4.04 4.08 -0.17
C LYS A 195 -3.83 5.58 0.07
N PHE A 196 -2.77 5.96 0.78
CA PHE A 196 -2.59 7.34 1.28
C PHE A 196 -1.28 7.98 0.82
N TYR A 197 -0.27 7.17 0.51
CA TYR A 197 1.06 7.64 0.15
C TYR A 197 1.23 7.67 -1.36
N ILE A 198 1.27 8.88 -1.92
CA ILE A 198 1.38 9.12 -3.36
C ILE A 198 2.86 9.14 -3.83
N GLY A 199 3.83 9.06 -2.89
CA GLY A 199 5.25 8.98 -3.22
C GLY A 199 5.86 10.25 -3.83
N ALA A 200 5.18 11.39 -3.73
CA ALA A 200 5.63 12.66 -4.27
C ALA A 200 6.37 13.49 -3.21
N GLY A 201 7.69 13.52 -3.29
CA GLY A 201 8.53 14.35 -2.42
C GLY A 201 10.02 14.17 -2.72
N TYR A 202 10.82 15.17 -2.35
CA TYR A 202 12.27 15.04 -2.29
C TYR A 202 12.69 14.93 -0.82
N PRO A 203 13.68 14.09 -0.48
CA PRO A 203 14.17 14.02 0.88
C PRO A 203 14.76 15.39 1.25
N PHE A 204 14.27 15.97 2.35
CA PHE A 204 14.81 17.21 2.87
C PHE A 204 16.22 16.97 3.39
N LYS A 205 17.22 17.48 2.66
CA LYS A 205 18.62 17.53 3.11
C LYS A 205 18.90 18.95 3.60
N PRO A 206 18.96 19.19 4.93
CA PRO A 206 19.31 20.50 5.43
C PRO A 206 20.76 20.82 5.08
N PHE A 207 21.06 22.11 4.93
CA PHE A 207 22.44 22.57 4.80
C PHE A 207 23.16 22.37 6.14
N SER A 208 24.11 21.44 6.19
CA SER A 208 24.92 21.13 7.37
C SER A 208 26.40 21.10 7.02
N PHE A 209 27.21 21.85 7.76
CA PHE A 209 28.66 21.89 7.58
C PHE A 209 29.31 20.53 7.84
N GLN A 210 28.74 19.70 8.73
CA GLN A 210 29.23 18.35 9.03
C GLN A 210 29.16 17.43 7.78
N THR A 211 28.13 17.58 6.95
CA THR A 211 27.99 16.82 5.69
C THR A 211 29.06 17.18 4.66
N ILE A 212 29.56 18.43 4.69
CA ILE A 212 30.61 18.92 3.80
C ILE A 212 31.99 18.40 4.23
N PHE A 213 32.28 18.39 5.54
CA PHE A 213 33.54 17.84 6.07
C PHE A 213 33.64 16.32 5.95
N SER A 214 32.51 15.61 5.98
CA SER A 214 32.44 14.13 5.90
C SER A 214 32.68 13.56 4.50
N GLY A 215 32.95 14.38 3.48
CA GLY A 215 33.43 13.90 2.18
C GLY A 215 32.41 13.17 1.29
N GLN A 216 31.10 13.41 1.43
CA GLN A 216 30.09 12.88 0.49
C GLN A 216 30.08 13.54 -0.91
N GLY A 217 31.14 14.25 -1.28
CA GLY A 217 31.32 14.82 -2.63
C GLY A 217 31.88 13.85 -3.68
N LYS A 218 31.94 12.53 -3.40
CA LYS A 218 32.48 11.54 -4.34
C LYS A 218 31.43 10.85 -5.22
N ASP A 219 30.16 10.82 -4.82
CA ASP A 219 29.13 10.09 -5.58
C ASP A 219 28.30 10.99 -6.52
N ASP A 220 28.29 12.31 -6.31
CA ASP A 220 27.55 13.26 -7.18
C ASP A 220 28.33 13.70 -8.45
N LYS A 221 29.61 13.34 -8.59
CA LYS A 221 30.43 13.79 -9.74
C LYS A 221 30.09 13.08 -11.06
N SER A 222 29.44 11.92 -11.04
CA SER A 222 29.07 11.18 -12.26
C SER A 222 27.82 11.77 -12.95
N GLU A 223 26.84 12.31 -12.20
CA GLU A 223 25.65 12.94 -12.80
C GLU A 223 25.87 14.41 -13.22
N ALA A 224 26.75 15.15 -12.52
CA ALA A 224 27.02 16.55 -12.85
C ALA A 224 27.92 16.73 -14.09
N MET A 225 28.69 15.72 -14.48
CA MET A 225 29.63 15.83 -15.62
C MET A 225 28.93 15.74 -16.99
N CYS A 226 27.72 15.19 -17.07
CA CYS A 226 26.99 15.01 -18.35
C CYS A 226 26.04 16.17 -18.72
N LYS A 227 26.09 17.32 -18.04
CA LYS A 227 25.24 18.49 -18.39
C LYS A 227 25.95 19.82 -18.64
N LYS A 228 27.29 19.85 -18.74
CA LYS A 228 28.06 21.11 -18.88
C LYS A 228 28.83 21.32 -20.18
N LYS A 229 28.42 20.71 -21.30
CA LYS A 229 28.98 20.99 -22.64
C LYS A 229 27.93 21.03 -23.76
N ALA A 230 26.95 21.91 -23.62
CA ALA A 230 26.17 22.54 -24.69
C ALA A 230 25.37 23.63 -23.96
N THR A 231 25.65 24.93 -24.08
CA THR A 231 25.77 25.71 -25.31
C THR A 231 26.48 27.01 -24.92
N THR A 232 27.63 27.28 -25.54
CA THR A 232 28.18 28.64 -25.68
C THR A 232 27.77 29.12 -27.07
N TYR A 233 27.49 30.42 -27.17
CA TYR A 233 26.96 31.20 -28.31
C TYR A 233 25.43 31.35 -28.34
#